data_AF-A0A2D5IQC8-F1
#
_entry.id   AF-A0A2D5IQC8-F1
#
_cell.length_a   1.000
_cell.length_b   1.000
_cell.length_c   1.000
_cell.angle_alpha   90.00
_cell.angle_beta   90.00
_cell.angle_gamma   90.00
#
_symmetry.space_group_name_H-M   'P 1'
#
loop_
_entity.id
_entity.type
_entity.pdbx_description
1 polymer ?
#
loop_
_entity_poly.entity_id
_entity_poly.type
_entity_poly.pdbx_seq_one_letter_code
_entity_poly.pdbx_strand_id
1 'polypeptide(L)'
;MNGSAQKAGALLVVASVTITAPSLAGVTYSTISVGPDTPGWYNQAGLTSTIAGGFDGTQSSLAASGTGKNQFYITGADLFGGSSLTLGDIASITYSTKKSGDAGSPDWFIQIYTDPYTDSPGSSWYGNRIQAEPYLASNIDAPAGEWNEWTTASGINSLNWGDSSENDFGANIGGWDALKSSSVLGGSGTYGEAGVQRFTFGTGSGWAEGFNGEIGPITVTFNNGTGTIIDFAASTPVPGPAGLTGLVGLAVVGRRRRR
;
A
#
# COMPACT_ATOMS: atom_id res chain seq x y z
N MET A 1 -41.43 27.18 -50.26
CA MET A 1 -40.46 27.67 -49.26
C MET A 1 -40.98 27.29 -47.88
N ASN A 2 -40.09 26.70 -47.07
CA ASN A 2 -40.16 26.43 -45.63
C ASN A 2 -41.15 25.38 -45.12
N GLY A 3 -40.74 24.11 -45.22
CA GLY A 3 -41.14 23.06 -44.28
C GLY A 3 -40.20 23.07 -43.08
N SER A 4 -40.74 23.24 -41.87
CA SER A 4 -40.00 23.13 -40.61
C SER A 4 -40.28 21.75 -39.98
N ALA A 5 -39.39 20.79 -40.23
CA ALA A 5 -39.37 19.53 -39.51
C ALA A 5 -38.72 19.75 -38.12
N GLN A 6 -39.48 19.44 -37.06
CA GLN A 6 -38.96 19.39 -35.69
C GLN A 6 -37.94 18.24 -35.58
N LYS A 7 -36.70 18.57 -35.23
CA LYS A 7 -35.68 17.59 -34.86
C LYS A 7 -35.93 17.13 -33.43
N ALA A 8 -36.38 15.88 -33.27
CA ALA A 8 -36.40 15.19 -31.99
C ALA A 8 -34.94 14.94 -31.56
N GLY A 9 -34.51 15.57 -30.47
CA GLY A 9 -33.23 15.27 -29.82
C GLY A 9 -33.35 13.96 -29.08
N ALA A 10 -32.56 12.96 -29.49
CA ALA A 10 -32.42 11.71 -28.74
C ALA A 10 -31.69 12.00 -27.43
N LEU A 11 -32.39 11.87 -26.31
CA LEU A 11 -31.82 11.90 -24.97
C LEU A 11 -31.08 10.57 -24.76
N LEU A 12 -29.74 10.61 -24.81
CA LEU A 12 -28.90 9.48 -24.44
C LEU A 12 -28.97 9.30 -22.92
N VAL A 13 -29.86 8.43 -22.46
CA VAL A 13 -29.87 7.95 -21.08
C VAL A 13 -28.68 7.01 -20.92
N VAL A 14 -27.59 7.52 -20.34
CA VAL A 14 -26.51 6.65 -19.84
C VAL A 14 -27.07 5.94 -18.61
N ALA A 15 -27.61 4.75 -18.82
CA ALA A 15 -27.92 3.84 -17.72
C ALA A 15 -26.58 3.41 -17.11
N SER A 16 -26.25 3.96 -15.95
CA SER A 16 -25.19 3.43 -15.10
C SER A 16 -25.59 2.02 -14.68
N VAL A 17 -25.01 1.02 -15.34
CA VAL A 17 -25.08 -0.36 -14.88
C VAL A 17 -24.18 -0.44 -13.65
N THR A 18 -24.77 -0.42 -12.47
CA THR A 18 -24.08 -0.85 -11.26
C THR A 18 -23.85 -2.35 -11.39
N ILE A 19 -22.63 -2.74 -11.77
CA ILE A 19 -22.19 -4.12 -11.58
C ILE A 19 -21.96 -4.26 -10.07
N THR A 20 -23.00 -4.63 -9.34
CA THR A 20 -22.84 -5.13 -7.98
C THR A 20 -22.10 -6.45 -8.09
N ALA A 21 -20.79 -6.41 -7.91
CA ALA A 21 -20.02 -7.61 -7.67
C ALA A 21 -20.64 -8.32 -6.44
N PRO A 22 -20.80 -9.65 -6.46
CA PRO A 22 -21.25 -10.36 -5.27
C PRO A 22 -20.25 -10.10 -4.15
N SER A 23 -20.67 -9.39 -3.10
CA SER A 23 -19.90 -9.27 -1.87
C SER A 23 -19.85 -10.65 -1.22
N LEU A 24 -18.79 -11.40 -1.47
CA LEU A 24 -18.40 -12.50 -0.61
C LEU A 24 -18.20 -11.90 0.80
N ALA A 25 -19.00 -12.40 1.75
CA ALA A 25 -18.94 -12.20 3.20
C ALA A 25 -17.86 -11.21 3.72
N GLY A 26 -18.33 -10.10 4.27
CA GLY A 26 -17.56 -8.89 4.60
C GLY A 26 -16.30 -9.11 5.44
N VAL A 27 -15.15 -8.88 4.80
CA VAL A 27 -13.92 -8.55 5.51
C VAL A 27 -14.05 -7.14 6.07
N THR A 28 -13.76 -6.97 7.36
CA THR A 28 -13.73 -5.64 7.99
C THR A 28 -12.32 -5.07 7.91
N TYR A 29 -12.16 -3.93 7.23
CA TYR A 29 -10.87 -3.27 7.08
C TYR A 29 -10.71 -2.09 8.03
N SER A 30 -9.54 -1.99 8.65
CA SER A 30 -9.03 -0.73 9.21
C SER A 30 -8.22 0.02 8.15
N THR A 31 -8.01 1.32 8.32
CA THR A 31 -7.21 2.13 7.39
C THR A 31 -6.11 2.86 8.12
N ILE A 32 -4.89 2.76 7.58
CA ILE A 32 -3.72 3.55 7.98
C ILE A 32 -3.42 4.52 6.84
N SER A 33 -3.55 5.82 7.08
CA SER A 33 -3.21 6.84 6.09
C SER A 33 -1.72 7.20 6.17
N VAL A 34 -1.01 7.03 5.06
CA VAL A 34 0.43 7.30 4.94
C VAL A 34 0.68 8.31 3.82
N GLY A 35 1.23 9.47 4.17
CA GLY A 35 1.71 10.46 3.21
C GLY A 35 3.21 10.73 3.38
N PRO A 36 3.79 11.60 2.54
CA PRO A 36 5.18 12.02 2.65
C PRO A 36 5.55 12.57 4.03
N ASP A 37 4.59 13.22 4.72
CA ASP A 37 4.79 13.82 6.04
C ASP A 37 4.40 12.89 7.21
N THR A 38 3.95 11.66 6.94
CA THR A 38 3.59 10.72 8.01
C THR A 38 4.86 10.26 8.74
N PRO A 39 4.93 10.34 10.08
CA PRO A 39 6.05 9.79 10.84
C PRO A 39 6.20 8.28 10.61
N GLY A 40 7.44 7.81 10.42
CA GLY A 40 7.73 6.38 10.17
C GLY A 40 8.57 6.11 8.92
N TRP A 41 8.86 7.14 8.12
CA TRP A 41 9.84 7.06 7.03
C TRP A 41 11.27 6.97 7.55
N TYR A 42 12.05 6.03 7.01
CA TYR A 42 13.52 6.08 7.10
C TYR A 42 14.09 7.31 6.38
N ASN A 43 13.51 7.64 5.22
CA ASN A 43 13.81 8.84 4.46
C ASN A 43 12.59 9.20 3.59
N GLN A 44 12.15 10.45 3.70
CA GLN A 44 10.99 10.99 2.97
C GLN A 44 11.38 11.87 1.77
N ALA A 45 12.68 12.10 1.54
CA ALA A 45 13.12 12.94 0.44
C ALA A 45 12.66 12.38 -0.91
N GLY A 46 12.07 13.25 -1.73
CA GLY A 46 11.57 12.88 -3.05
C GLY A 46 10.23 12.15 -3.06
N LEU A 47 9.54 12.04 -1.93
CA LEU A 47 8.18 11.50 -1.89
C LEU A 47 7.14 12.56 -2.24
N THR A 48 6.20 12.18 -3.09
CA THR A 48 4.99 12.96 -3.36
C THR A 48 3.77 12.04 -3.28
N SER A 49 2.59 12.59 -2.98
CA SER A 49 1.34 11.85 -3.09
C SER A 49 0.35 12.59 -3.97
N THR A 50 -0.46 11.82 -4.70
CA THR A 50 -1.53 12.36 -5.54
C THR A 50 -2.86 11.79 -5.11
N ILE A 51 -3.85 12.66 -4.93
CA ILE A 51 -5.24 12.25 -4.71
C ILE A 51 -5.83 11.86 -6.07
N ALA A 52 -6.30 10.61 -6.20
CA ALA A 52 -6.88 10.02 -7.42
C ALA A 52 -5.90 9.87 -8.61
N GLY A 53 -4.94 8.96 -8.47
CA GLY A 53 -4.00 8.56 -9.53
C GLY A 53 -3.65 7.07 -9.56
N GLY A 54 -4.18 6.27 -8.61
CA GLY A 54 -3.87 4.85 -8.40
C GLY A 54 -4.42 3.91 -9.47
N PHE A 55 -4.31 2.60 -9.21
CA PHE A 55 -4.59 1.50 -10.15
C PHE A 55 -5.92 1.61 -10.91
N ASP A 56 -7.00 2.01 -10.23
CA ASP A 56 -8.35 2.18 -10.82
C ASP A 56 -8.72 3.65 -11.11
N GLY A 57 -7.77 4.57 -10.95
CA GLY A 57 -7.97 6.01 -11.12
C GLY A 57 -8.75 6.70 -9.99
N THR A 58 -9.20 5.97 -8.97
CA THR A 58 -9.95 6.50 -7.82
C THR A 58 -9.14 6.47 -6.53
N GLN A 59 -8.11 5.63 -6.47
CA GLN A 59 -7.23 5.46 -5.32
C GLN A 59 -6.13 6.53 -5.26
N SER A 60 -5.67 6.85 -4.05
CA SER A 60 -4.50 7.71 -3.85
C SER A 60 -3.21 6.92 -4.11
N SER A 61 -2.20 7.56 -4.69
CA SER A 61 -0.88 6.95 -4.90
C SER A 61 0.22 7.75 -4.21
N LEU A 62 1.28 7.05 -3.81
CA LEU A 62 2.55 7.62 -3.37
C LEU A 62 3.58 7.42 -4.48
N ALA A 63 4.40 8.43 -4.77
CA ALA A 63 5.43 8.39 -5.79
C ALA A 63 6.80 8.69 -5.21
N ALA A 64 7.84 8.03 -5.74
CA ALA A 64 9.24 8.36 -5.49
C ALA A 64 9.83 9.07 -6.69
N SER A 65 10.63 10.13 -6.45
CA SER A 65 11.30 10.93 -7.48
C SER A 65 12.77 10.55 -7.72
N GLY A 66 13.19 9.38 -7.24
CA GLY A 66 14.57 8.87 -7.44
C GLY A 66 15.65 9.62 -6.66
N THR A 67 15.30 10.38 -5.63
CA THR A 67 16.26 11.15 -4.82
C THR A 67 17.01 10.30 -3.80
N GLY A 68 16.49 9.12 -3.46
CA GLY A 68 17.15 8.18 -2.57
C GLY A 68 16.19 7.10 -2.08
N LYS A 69 16.70 6.20 -1.23
CA LYS A 69 15.88 5.14 -0.63
C LYS A 69 14.75 5.73 0.19
N ASN A 70 13.53 5.23 0.00
CA ASN A 70 12.37 5.48 0.85
C ASN A 70 11.93 4.15 1.46
N GLN A 71 11.60 4.13 2.75
CA GLN A 71 11.03 2.95 3.39
C GLN A 71 10.17 3.40 4.57
N PHE A 72 8.93 2.93 4.63
CA PHE A 72 8.01 3.23 5.72
C PHE A 72 7.88 2.03 6.65
N TYR A 73 7.86 2.27 7.96
CA TYR A 73 7.81 1.22 8.97
C TYR A 73 6.50 1.26 9.74
N ILE A 74 5.76 0.15 9.69
CA ILE A 74 4.54 -0.07 10.47
C ILE A 74 4.84 -1.16 11.49
N THR A 75 4.52 -0.96 12.78
CA THR A 75 4.61 -2.07 13.75
C THR A 75 3.62 -3.16 13.35
N GLY A 76 3.90 -4.43 13.68
CA GLY A 76 2.85 -5.45 13.61
C GLY A 76 1.61 -5.00 14.36
N ALA A 77 1.76 -4.57 15.61
CA ALA A 77 0.64 -4.08 16.43
C ALA A 77 -0.23 -3.03 15.72
N ASP A 78 0.36 -2.01 15.07
CA ASP A 78 -0.39 -0.97 14.35
C ASP A 78 -1.07 -1.53 13.09
N LEU A 79 -0.40 -2.42 12.36
CA LEU A 79 -0.97 -3.07 11.18
C LEU A 79 -2.20 -3.93 11.54
N PHE A 80 -2.26 -4.43 12.78
CA PHE A 80 -3.23 -5.44 13.20
C PHE A 80 -4.13 -5.00 14.36
N GLY A 81 -4.20 -3.70 14.66
CA GLY A 81 -5.08 -3.16 15.70
C GLY A 81 -4.73 -3.56 17.14
N GLY A 82 -3.46 -3.87 17.42
CA GLY A 82 -2.89 -4.05 18.76
C GLY A 82 -2.57 -5.50 19.17
N SER A 83 -2.80 -6.49 18.29
CA SER A 83 -2.55 -7.91 18.58
C SER A 83 -1.18 -8.36 18.03
N SER A 84 -0.49 -9.27 18.75
CA SER A 84 0.63 -10.01 18.18
C SER A 84 0.11 -11.01 17.15
N LEU A 85 0.62 -10.98 15.92
CA LEU A 85 0.29 -11.94 14.87
C LEU A 85 1.55 -12.49 14.24
N THR A 86 1.42 -13.70 13.69
CA THR A 86 2.47 -14.33 12.92
C THR A 86 2.24 -14.10 11.42
N LEU A 87 3.25 -14.39 10.61
CA LEU A 87 3.08 -14.44 9.14
C LEU A 87 1.97 -15.41 8.72
N GLY A 88 1.73 -16.46 9.51
CA GLY A 88 0.68 -17.46 9.28
C GLY A 88 -0.74 -16.91 9.35
N ASP A 89 -0.95 -15.80 10.08
CA ASP A 89 -2.26 -15.17 10.24
C ASP A 89 -2.68 -14.33 9.03
N ILE A 90 -1.72 -13.96 8.17
CA ILE A 90 -1.96 -13.20 6.94
C ILE A 90 -2.48 -14.14 5.85
N ALA A 91 -3.72 -13.89 5.44
CA ALA A 91 -4.36 -14.60 4.34
C ALA A 91 -3.82 -14.13 2.98
N SER A 92 -3.75 -12.81 2.79
CA SER A 92 -3.25 -12.24 1.54
C SER A 92 -2.68 -10.83 1.71
N ILE A 93 -1.80 -10.48 0.78
CA ILE A 93 -1.32 -9.12 0.56
C ILE A 93 -1.53 -8.78 -0.92
N THR A 94 -2.12 -7.62 -1.21
CA THR A 94 -2.23 -7.07 -2.56
C THR A 94 -1.82 -5.61 -2.58
N TYR A 95 -1.18 -5.18 -3.66
CA TYR A 95 -0.86 -3.78 -3.94
C TYR A 95 -0.60 -3.59 -5.42
N SER A 96 -0.56 -2.34 -5.88
CA SER A 96 -0.26 -2.04 -7.27
C SER A 96 0.88 -1.05 -7.38
N THR A 97 1.65 -1.15 -8.46
CA THR A 97 2.74 -0.22 -8.79
C THR A 97 2.62 0.27 -10.22
N LYS A 98 3.26 1.40 -10.51
CA LYS A 98 3.44 1.93 -11.86
C LYS A 98 4.82 2.52 -11.99
N LYS A 99 5.57 2.11 -13.01
CA LYS A 99 6.93 2.61 -13.30
C LYS A 99 7.16 2.69 -14.79
N SER A 100 8.12 3.51 -15.22
CA SER A 100 8.51 3.58 -16.63
C SER A 100 9.42 2.44 -17.08
N GLY A 101 10.03 1.71 -16.14
CA GLY A 101 10.84 0.53 -16.42
C GLY A 101 9.98 -0.67 -16.84
N ASP A 102 10.61 -1.61 -17.54
CA ASP A 102 9.98 -2.87 -17.93
C ASP A 102 9.75 -3.80 -16.72
N ALA A 103 9.12 -4.96 -16.98
CA ALA A 103 8.85 -5.99 -15.99
C ALA A 103 10.07 -6.41 -15.15
N GLY A 104 11.27 -6.44 -15.76
CA GLY A 104 12.52 -6.84 -15.11
C GLY A 104 13.22 -5.74 -14.31
N SER A 105 12.76 -4.50 -14.43
CA SER A 105 13.34 -3.35 -13.72
C SER A 105 12.97 -3.37 -12.22
N PRO A 106 13.77 -2.76 -11.32
CA PRO A 106 13.37 -2.57 -9.93
C PRO A 106 12.03 -1.83 -9.77
N ASP A 107 11.35 -2.08 -8.66
CA ASP A 107 10.03 -1.50 -8.33
C ASP A 107 9.84 -1.39 -6.81
N TRP A 108 8.84 -0.64 -6.37
CA TRP A 108 8.40 -0.65 -4.98
C TRP A 108 8.17 -2.08 -4.50
N PHE A 109 8.65 -2.40 -3.31
CA PHE A 109 8.59 -3.77 -2.78
C PHE A 109 8.15 -3.80 -1.33
N ILE A 110 7.74 -4.98 -0.87
CA ILE A 110 7.33 -5.24 0.52
C ILE A 110 8.44 -6.00 1.22
N GLN A 111 8.67 -5.63 2.48
CA GLN A 111 9.57 -6.33 3.38
C GLN A 111 8.98 -6.42 4.78
N ILE A 112 9.02 -7.62 5.35
CA ILE A 112 8.48 -7.96 6.66
C ILE A 112 9.64 -8.40 7.54
N TYR A 113 9.77 -7.77 8.71
CA TYR A 113 10.72 -8.16 9.73
C TYR A 113 9.99 -8.98 10.79
N THR A 114 10.55 -10.12 11.19
CA THR A 114 9.97 -10.95 12.26
C THR A 114 10.50 -10.56 13.63
N ASP A 115 9.82 -11.02 14.69
CA ASP A 115 10.24 -10.80 16.07
C ASP A 115 11.65 -11.38 16.31
N PRO A 116 12.50 -10.70 17.10
CA PRO A 116 13.83 -11.21 17.43
C PRO A 116 13.74 -12.47 18.30
N TYR A 117 14.70 -13.36 18.14
CA TYR A 117 14.88 -14.57 18.95
C TYR A 117 16.37 -14.77 19.24
N THR A 118 16.68 -15.69 20.16
CA THR A 118 18.07 -16.02 20.50
C THR A 118 18.84 -16.44 19.25
N ASP A 119 19.99 -15.82 19.00
CA ASP A 119 20.83 -16.04 17.81
C ASP A 119 20.16 -15.65 16.48
N SER A 120 19.15 -14.77 16.50
CA SER A 120 18.55 -14.22 15.29
C SER A 120 19.60 -13.62 14.34
N PRO A 121 19.49 -13.84 13.02
CA PRO A 121 20.42 -13.25 12.05
C PRO A 121 20.28 -11.72 11.93
N GLY A 122 19.17 -11.15 12.42
CA GLY A 122 18.96 -9.71 12.45
C GLY A 122 19.83 -8.94 13.47
N SER A 123 19.99 -7.64 13.24
CA SER A 123 20.82 -6.74 14.07
C SER A 123 20.18 -6.39 15.43
N SER A 124 19.85 -7.40 16.24
CA SER A 124 19.26 -7.34 17.60
C SER A 124 17.81 -6.85 17.73
N TRP A 125 17.24 -6.21 16.70
CA TRP A 125 15.88 -5.66 16.77
C TRP A 125 14.84 -6.46 15.97
N TYR A 126 15.27 -7.46 15.19
CA TYR A 126 14.42 -8.36 14.43
C TYR A 126 15.03 -9.76 14.32
N GLY A 127 14.18 -10.75 14.03
CA GLY A 127 14.53 -12.13 13.75
C GLY A 127 15.10 -12.27 12.35
N ASN A 128 14.20 -12.32 11.37
CA ASN A 128 14.47 -12.47 9.94
C ASN A 128 13.88 -11.31 9.14
N ARG A 129 14.40 -11.09 7.92
CA ARG A 129 14.00 -10.04 6.98
C ARG A 129 13.48 -10.67 5.69
N ILE A 130 12.17 -10.86 5.66
CA ILE A 130 11.45 -11.47 4.55
C ILE A 130 11.07 -10.41 3.54
N GLN A 131 11.27 -10.65 2.25
CA GLN A 131 10.95 -9.67 1.21
C GLN A 131 10.35 -10.32 -0.03
N ALA A 132 9.63 -9.51 -0.80
CA ALA A 132 9.18 -9.86 -2.14
C ALA A 132 9.30 -8.64 -3.06
N GLU A 133 10.11 -8.77 -4.11
CA GLU A 133 10.34 -7.73 -5.12
C GLU A 133 9.56 -8.07 -6.40
N PRO A 134 8.76 -7.14 -6.96
CA PRO A 134 7.93 -7.41 -8.13
C PRO A 134 8.63 -8.02 -9.35
N TYR A 135 9.86 -7.60 -9.65
CA TYR A 135 10.62 -8.13 -10.79
C TYR A 135 11.08 -9.59 -10.59
N LEU A 136 10.92 -10.14 -9.38
CA LEU A 136 11.17 -11.54 -9.05
C LEU A 136 9.87 -12.36 -8.93
N ALA A 137 8.71 -11.76 -9.17
CA ALA A 137 7.41 -12.43 -9.10
C ALA A 137 7.28 -13.55 -10.16
N SER A 138 6.33 -14.44 -9.93
CA SER A 138 5.95 -15.50 -10.86
C SER A 138 4.90 -15.01 -11.86
N ASN A 139 5.00 -15.48 -13.10
CA ASN A 139 4.10 -15.13 -14.22
C ASN A 139 3.93 -13.61 -14.40
N ILE A 140 5.05 -12.90 -14.52
CA ILE A 140 5.04 -11.44 -14.62
C ILE A 140 4.36 -11.00 -15.93
N ASP A 141 3.31 -10.20 -15.79
CA ASP A 141 2.68 -9.38 -16.81
C ASP A 141 2.60 -7.96 -16.28
N ALA A 142 3.67 -7.20 -16.51
CA ALA A 142 3.86 -5.87 -15.96
C ALA A 142 4.42 -4.91 -17.02
N PRO A 143 3.61 -4.49 -18.01
CA PRO A 143 4.02 -3.52 -19.01
C PRO A 143 4.47 -2.19 -18.40
N ALA A 144 5.48 -1.60 -19.03
CA ALA A 144 6.03 -0.32 -18.62
C ALA A 144 5.00 0.82 -18.79
N GLY A 145 4.94 1.71 -17.81
CA GLY A 145 4.05 2.87 -17.82
C GLY A 145 2.59 2.56 -17.45
N GLU A 146 2.30 1.31 -17.10
CA GLU A 146 0.97 0.85 -16.69
C GLU A 146 0.93 0.51 -15.19
N TRP A 147 -0.28 0.53 -14.65
CA TRP A 147 -0.54 0.10 -13.29
C TRP A 147 -0.65 -1.42 -13.26
N ASN A 148 0.18 -2.07 -12.44
CA ASN A 148 0.26 -3.52 -12.34
C ASN A 148 -0.04 -3.95 -10.90
N GLU A 149 -0.95 -4.90 -10.72
CA GLU A 149 -1.28 -5.47 -9.41
C GLU A 149 -0.32 -6.62 -9.09
N TRP A 150 0.09 -6.70 -7.82
CA TRP A 150 0.92 -7.75 -7.23
C TRP A 150 0.17 -8.39 -6.07
N THR A 151 0.28 -9.71 -5.96
CA THR A 151 -0.51 -10.47 -4.98
C THR A 151 0.25 -11.65 -4.41
N THR A 152 -0.09 -12.04 -3.18
CA THR A 152 0.34 -13.33 -2.60
C THR A 152 -0.42 -14.53 -3.18
N ALA A 153 -1.55 -14.31 -3.84
CA ALA A 153 -2.31 -15.36 -4.51
C ALA A 153 -1.53 -15.91 -5.72
N SER A 154 -1.75 -17.17 -6.07
CA SER A 154 -1.15 -17.75 -7.27
C SER A 154 -1.79 -17.16 -8.54
N GLY A 155 -0.99 -16.99 -9.59
CA GLY A 155 -1.45 -16.45 -10.87
C GLY A 155 -0.48 -15.45 -11.48
N ILE A 156 -1.02 -14.51 -12.24
CA ILE A 156 -0.28 -13.37 -12.82
C ILE A 156 0.25 -12.49 -11.68
N ASN A 157 1.50 -12.02 -11.82
CA ASN A 157 2.15 -11.11 -10.87
C ASN A 157 2.11 -11.63 -9.42
N SER A 158 2.24 -12.95 -9.26
CA SER A 158 2.24 -13.59 -7.94
C SER A 158 3.60 -13.45 -7.27
N LEU A 159 3.64 -12.81 -6.12
CA LEU A 159 4.87 -12.47 -5.41
C LEU A 159 5.62 -13.74 -4.99
N ASN A 160 6.90 -13.80 -5.35
CA ASN A 160 7.83 -14.75 -4.78
C ASN A 160 8.57 -14.09 -3.62
N TRP A 161 8.75 -14.86 -2.56
CA TRP A 161 9.33 -14.42 -1.30
C TRP A 161 10.68 -15.06 -1.06
N GLY A 162 11.52 -14.36 -0.31
CA GLY A 162 12.80 -14.86 0.17
C GLY A 162 13.17 -14.27 1.52
N ASP A 163 14.11 -14.92 2.20
CA ASP A 163 14.74 -14.38 3.41
C ASP A 163 16.08 -13.74 3.07
N SER A 164 16.15 -12.43 3.29
CA SER A 164 17.31 -11.60 3.01
C SER A 164 18.17 -11.30 4.23
N SER A 165 17.95 -11.99 5.36
CA SER A 165 18.66 -11.73 6.63
C SER A 165 20.18 -11.82 6.52
N GLU A 166 20.68 -12.72 5.68
CA GLU A 166 22.13 -12.91 5.42
C GLU A 166 22.62 -12.11 4.20
N ASN A 167 21.87 -11.09 3.78
CA ASN A 167 22.10 -10.29 2.57
C ASN A 167 21.94 -11.08 1.25
N ASP A 168 21.19 -12.18 1.28
CA ASP A 168 20.70 -12.86 0.08
C ASP A 168 19.39 -12.21 -0.39
N PHE A 169 19.48 -11.24 -1.30
CA PHE A 169 18.33 -10.42 -1.75
C PHE A 169 17.49 -11.07 -2.87
N GLY A 170 17.32 -12.39 -2.82
CA GLY A 170 16.57 -13.17 -3.82
C GLY A 170 15.13 -13.50 -3.40
N ALA A 171 14.39 -14.09 -4.34
CA ALA A 171 13.10 -14.74 -4.10
C ALA A 171 13.28 -16.26 -4.04
N ASN A 172 14.15 -16.71 -3.14
CA ASN A 172 14.70 -18.06 -3.07
C ASN A 172 13.78 -19.10 -2.42
N ILE A 173 12.66 -18.70 -1.82
CA ILE A 173 11.73 -19.61 -1.12
C ILE A 173 10.52 -19.96 -2.00
N GLY A 174 9.91 -18.95 -2.65
CA GLY A 174 8.76 -19.12 -3.54
C GLY A 174 7.50 -18.39 -3.07
N GLY A 175 6.32 -18.87 -3.48
CA GLY A 175 5.04 -18.22 -3.16
C GLY A 175 4.69 -18.20 -1.66
N TRP A 176 3.62 -17.49 -1.30
CA TRP A 176 3.24 -17.22 0.09
C TRP A 176 3.08 -18.47 0.98
N ASP A 177 2.43 -19.52 0.47
CA ASP A 177 2.26 -20.76 1.22
C ASP A 177 3.56 -21.56 1.37
N ALA A 178 4.44 -21.50 0.36
CA ALA A 178 5.77 -22.09 0.43
C ALA A 178 6.63 -21.38 1.49
N LEU A 179 6.56 -20.04 1.54
CA LEU A 179 7.19 -19.25 2.60
C LEU A 179 6.69 -19.68 3.97
N LYS A 180 5.38 -19.62 4.24
CA LYS A 180 4.82 -19.93 5.56
C LYS A 180 5.20 -21.33 6.06
N SER A 181 5.32 -22.31 5.16
CA SER A 181 5.66 -23.69 5.51
C SER A 181 7.17 -23.97 5.58
N SER A 182 8.01 -23.05 5.09
CA SER A 182 9.47 -23.20 5.11
C SER A 182 10.03 -22.94 6.50
N SER A 183 11.10 -23.65 6.84
CA SER A 183 11.84 -23.46 8.08
C SER A 183 12.46 -22.07 8.13
N VAL A 184 12.44 -21.45 9.32
CA VAL A 184 13.12 -20.18 9.56
C VAL A 184 14.63 -20.36 9.43
N LEU A 185 15.29 -19.51 8.63
CA LEU A 185 16.75 -19.54 8.49
C LEU A 185 17.41 -19.12 9.81
N GLY A 186 18.31 -19.97 10.31
CA GLY A 186 19.04 -19.72 11.57
C GLY A 186 18.20 -19.87 12.84
N GLY A 187 16.91 -20.21 12.72
CA GLY A 187 15.98 -20.34 13.84
C GLY A 187 15.34 -21.72 13.94
N SER A 188 14.33 -21.82 14.80
CA SER A 188 13.47 -23.01 14.94
C SER A 188 12.05 -22.71 14.46
N GLY A 189 11.34 -23.74 13.99
CA GLY A 189 9.97 -23.61 13.50
C GLY A 189 9.89 -23.14 12.05
N THR A 190 8.70 -22.70 11.65
CA THR A 190 8.40 -22.24 10.28
C THR A 190 8.15 -20.74 10.24
N TYR A 191 8.30 -20.11 9.06
CA TYR A 191 7.98 -18.68 8.95
C TYR A 191 6.53 -18.39 9.30
N GLY A 192 5.59 -19.30 9.05
CA GLY A 192 4.19 -19.15 9.43
C GLY A 192 3.97 -18.98 10.94
N GLU A 193 4.90 -19.44 11.77
CA GLU A 193 4.86 -19.29 13.24
C GLU A 193 5.59 -18.04 13.73
N ALA A 194 6.37 -17.38 12.86
CA ALA A 194 7.17 -16.23 13.25
C ALA A 194 6.29 -14.97 13.39
N GLY A 195 6.39 -14.32 14.56
CA GLY A 195 5.72 -13.05 14.86
C GLY A 195 6.18 -11.92 13.94
N VAL A 196 5.28 -11.01 13.58
CA VAL A 196 5.58 -9.85 12.73
C VAL A 196 5.98 -8.65 13.59
N GLN A 197 7.26 -8.29 13.53
CA GLN A 197 7.82 -7.13 14.22
C GLN A 197 7.53 -5.83 13.45
N ARG A 198 7.79 -5.83 12.14
CA ARG A 198 7.53 -4.70 11.24
C ARG A 198 7.02 -5.16 9.89
N PHE A 199 6.02 -4.46 9.38
CA PHE A 199 5.68 -4.47 7.96
C PHE A 199 6.21 -3.19 7.32
N THR A 200 6.86 -3.33 6.18
CA THR A 200 7.43 -2.20 5.45
C THR A 200 7.15 -2.30 3.97
N PHE A 201 7.11 -1.15 3.33
CA PHE A 201 7.18 -1.01 1.89
C PHE A 201 8.19 0.09 1.57
N GLY A 202 8.84 0.00 0.41
CA GLY A 202 9.90 0.93 0.08
C GLY A 202 10.60 0.67 -1.24
N THR A 203 11.69 1.40 -1.43
CA THR A 203 12.63 1.28 -2.54
C THR A 203 13.97 0.72 -2.05
N GLY A 204 14.73 0.10 -2.95
CA GLY A 204 15.95 -0.64 -2.61
C GLY A 204 17.17 0.27 -2.58
N SER A 205 18.02 0.15 -1.56
CA SER A 205 19.20 1.01 -1.43
C SER A 205 20.18 0.91 -2.60
N GLY A 206 20.22 -0.24 -3.30
CA GLY A 206 21.10 -0.44 -4.44
C GLY A 206 20.63 0.22 -5.74
N TRP A 207 19.37 0.68 -5.80
CA TRP A 207 18.76 1.14 -7.06
C TRP A 207 17.79 2.33 -6.90
N ALA A 208 17.60 2.86 -5.69
CA ALA A 208 16.65 3.93 -5.43
C ALA A 208 17.04 5.28 -6.07
N GLU A 209 18.34 5.53 -6.30
CA GLU A 209 18.76 6.71 -7.05
C GLU A 209 18.34 6.58 -8.52
N GLY A 210 17.56 7.55 -9.00
CA GLY A 210 16.98 7.54 -10.34
C GLY A 210 15.70 6.70 -10.50
N PHE A 211 15.27 5.95 -9.48
CA PHE A 211 14.00 5.22 -9.52
C PHE A 211 12.80 6.18 -9.47
N ASN A 212 11.99 6.17 -10.52
CA ASN A 212 10.74 6.92 -10.59
C ASN A 212 9.58 5.94 -10.74
N GLY A 213 8.73 5.86 -9.72
CA GLY A 213 7.60 4.94 -9.71
C GLY A 213 6.58 5.30 -8.64
N GLU A 214 5.37 4.82 -8.84
CA GLU A 214 4.21 5.03 -7.99
C GLU A 214 3.78 3.70 -7.35
N ILE A 215 3.24 3.79 -6.14
CA ILE A 215 2.61 2.69 -5.41
C ILE A 215 1.19 3.10 -5.01
N GLY A 216 0.22 2.21 -5.26
CA GLY A 216 -1.16 2.34 -4.82
C GLY A 216 -1.41 1.65 -3.48
N PRO A 217 -2.59 1.79 -2.87
CA PRO A 217 -2.90 1.27 -1.56
C PRO A 217 -2.52 -0.20 -1.39
N ILE A 218 -2.01 -0.55 -0.21
CA ILE A 218 -1.63 -1.91 0.13
C ILE A 218 -2.74 -2.50 0.99
N THR A 219 -3.33 -3.60 0.56
CA THR A 219 -4.34 -4.33 1.32
C THR A 219 -3.73 -5.58 1.92
N VAL A 220 -3.84 -5.73 3.23
CA VAL A 220 -3.47 -6.96 3.94
C VAL A 220 -4.74 -7.55 4.55
N THR A 221 -5.06 -8.78 4.17
CA THR A 221 -6.22 -9.52 4.69
C THR A 221 -5.75 -10.62 5.63
N PHE A 222 -6.46 -10.80 6.74
CA PHE A 222 -6.14 -11.79 7.75
C PHE A 222 -7.14 -12.95 7.73
N ASN A 223 -6.71 -14.13 8.19
CA ASN A 223 -7.52 -15.35 8.18
C ASN A 223 -8.79 -15.25 9.07
N ASN A 224 -8.85 -14.27 9.96
CA ASN A 224 -9.99 -14.05 10.88
C ASN A 224 -11.12 -13.19 10.28
N GLY A 225 -11.05 -12.83 9.00
CA GLY A 225 -12.06 -11.99 8.34
C GLY A 225 -11.92 -10.48 8.63
N THR A 226 -10.77 -10.04 9.12
CA THR A 226 -10.40 -8.63 9.21
C THR A 226 -9.22 -8.32 8.29
N GLY A 227 -8.90 -7.04 8.12
CA GLY A 227 -7.76 -6.61 7.32
C GLY A 227 -7.37 -5.16 7.59
N THR A 228 -6.31 -4.73 6.93
CA THR A 228 -5.82 -3.35 6.98
C THR A 228 -5.49 -2.86 5.58
N ILE A 229 -5.95 -1.65 5.28
CA ILE A 229 -5.61 -0.91 4.06
C ILE A 229 -4.63 0.18 4.45
N ILE A 230 -3.44 0.15 3.87
CA ILE A 230 -2.49 1.25 3.93
C ILE A 230 -2.83 2.15 2.74
N ASP A 231 -3.47 3.28 3.02
CA ASP A 231 -3.94 4.25 2.02
C ASP A 231 -2.96 5.42 1.92
N PHE A 232 -2.70 5.89 0.70
CA PHE A 232 -1.74 6.94 0.41
C PHE A 232 -2.38 8.32 0.20
N ALA A 233 -3.59 8.51 0.72
CA ALA A 233 -4.20 9.83 0.76
C ALA A 233 -3.23 10.84 1.36
N ALA A 234 -3.06 11.97 0.69
CA ALA A 234 -2.32 13.10 1.24
C ALA A 234 -2.84 13.35 2.65
N SER A 235 -1.96 13.24 3.65
CA SER A 235 -2.29 13.53 5.02
C SER A 235 -2.78 14.97 5.07
N THR A 236 -4.09 15.18 5.00
CA THR A 236 -4.65 16.44 5.47
C THR A 236 -4.19 16.52 6.92
N PRO A 237 -3.54 17.61 7.37
CA PRO A 237 -3.20 17.77 8.77
C PRO A 237 -4.49 17.51 9.54
N VAL A 238 -4.52 16.48 10.38
CA VAL A 238 -5.61 16.31 11.33
C VAL A 238 -5.68 17.65 12.06
N PRO A 239 -6.79 18.42 11.98
CA PRO A 239 -6.94 19.56 12.86
C PRO A 239 -6.91 18.96 14.26
N GLY A 240 -5.77 19.07 14.95
CA GLY A 240 -5.67 18.76 16.37
C GLY A 240 -6.82 19.47 17.06
N PRO A 241 -7.42 18.89 18.13
CA PRO A 241 -8.70 19.30 18.67
C PRO A 241 -8.72 20.83 18.80
N ALA A 242 -9.39 21.47 17.84
CA ALA A 242 -9.43 22.91 17.80
C ALA A 242 -10.18 23.30 19.06
N GLY A 243 -9.45 23.95 19.97
CA GLY A 243 -10.05 24.56 21.13
C GLY A 243 -11.29 25.32 20.68
N LEU A 244 -12.42 24.96 21.27
CA LEU A 244 -13.62 25.79 21.34
C LEU A 244 -13.22 27.11 22.00
N THR A 245 -12.63 28.02 21.24
CA THR A 245 -12.27 29.36 21.68
C THR A 245 -12.53 30.33 20.54
N GLY A 246 -13.59 31.12 20.70
CA GLY A 246 -13.69 32.42 20.05
C GLY A 246 -14.79 32.62 19.00
N LEU A 247 -16.04 32.23 19.27
CA LEU A 247 -17.18 32.85 18.61
C LEU A 247 -17.66 34.03 19.48
N VAL A 248 -16.95 35.16 19.40
CA VAL A 248 -17.43 36.44 19.96
C VAL A 248 -17.12 37.58 18.99
N GLY A 249 -18.18 38.14 18.41
CA GLY A 249 -18.28 39.56 18.10
C GLY A 249 -17.83 40.02 16.71
N LEU A 250 -18.80 40.30 15.82
CA LEU A 250 -19.27 41.66 15.56
C LEU A 250 -20.42 41.63 14.53
N ALA A 251 -21.64 41.85 14.99
CA ALA A 251 -22.74 42.26 14.12
C ALA A 251 -22.82 43.79 14.15
N VAL A 252 -22.33 44.46 13.11
CA VAL A 252 -22.62 45.88 12.89
C VAL A 252 -23.77 45.97 11.91
N VAL A 253 -24.94 46.34 12.44
CA VAL A 253 -26.16 46.64 11.69
C VAL A 253 -26.00 48.00 11.01
N GLY A 254 -25.75 48.00 9.70
CA GLY A 254 -25.80 49.18 8.85
C GLY A 254 -27.19 49.39 8.23
N ARG A 255 -28.09 50.09 8.93
CA ARG A 255 -29.41 50.48 8.41
C ARG A 255 -29.27 51.72 7.51
N ARG A 256 -29.23 51.53 6.18
CA ARG A 256 -29.26 52.62 5.21
C ARG A 256 -30.70 52.92 4.79
N ARG A 257 -31.24 54.07 5.23
CA ARG A 257 -32.50 54.65 4.72
C ARG A 257 -32.30 55.07 3.26
N ARG A 258 -33.21 54.66 2.37
CA ARG A 258 -33.37 55.22 1.02
C ARG A 258 -34.18 56.53 1.13
N ARG A 259 -33.85 57.46 0.22
CA ARG A 259 -34.64 58.66 -0.09
C ARG A 259 -35.97 58.25 -0.72
#